data_AF-R9ICJ7-F1
#
_entry.id   AF-R9ICJ7-F1
#
_cell.length_a   1.000
_cell.length_b   1.000
_cell.length_c   1.000
_cell.angle_alpha   90.00
_cell.angle_beta   90.00
_cell.angle_gamma   90.00
#
_symmetry.space_group_name_H-M   'P 1'
#
loop_
_entity.id
_entity.type
_entity.pdbx_description
1 polymer ?
#
loop_
_entity_poly.entity_id
_entity_poly.type
_entity_poly.pdbx_seq_one_letter_code
_entity_poly.pdbx_strand_id
1 'polypeptide(L)'
;MNKTTRFIHTLRLPGMVLCAMLAVAALLSSCHSIYNDLEPCARGVRLRFVYDYNMEYANAFHSQVDCLALLVYDEQGNYLATYTGTGDELKDENYRMTLDLEKGSYHFIAYGGLTCPKTSFSFKVIPGTGSVMQDLRVEMHNAGRVSETDLHPLFHGSLDMSVDNDTYEEATVYLMKNTNNIRVVLQQMNGGEVDDKDFTFRITDDNTLFAPDNSLISNGGQVYAPWAQGQRTVGVTEEGDEKVTVAYAEFSTSRLVAGNHPRLTITRNSDGAQVLSIPLNEYLLLLKSDHFDEMGDQEFLDRESNWSLIFFLDNNHNWIRTHIVVNDWIVRINDAEL
;
A
#
# COMPACT_ATOMS: atom_id res chain seq x y z
N MET A 1 -62.09 -94.57 -21.48
CA MET A 1 -63.51 -94.15 -21.34
C MET A 1 -63.99 -94.55 -19.96
N ASN A 2 -63.93 -93.64 -18.98
CA ASN A 2 -64.75 -93.70 -17.78
C ASN A 2 -64.67 -92.37 -17.01
N LYS A 3 -65.79 -92.04 -16.37
CA LYS A 3 -66.16 -90.82 -15.62
C LYS A 3 -65.11 -90.49 -14.53
N THR A 4 -65.03 -89.29 -13.96
CA THR A 4 -65.88 -88.87 -12.82
C THR A 4 -65.63 -87.40 -12.43
N THR A 5 -66.72 -86.63 -12.41
CA THR A 5 -67.18 -85.57 -11.48
C THR A 5 -66.17 -84.80 -10.60
N ARG A 6 -66.26 -83.45 -10.61
CA ARG A 6 -66.48 -82.63 -9.39
C ARG A 6 -67.01 -81.23 -9.71
N PHE A 7 -68.21 -80.97 -9.18
CA PHE A 7 -68.80 -79.68 -8.86
C PHE A 7 -67.88 -78.89 -7.90
N ILE A 8 -67.85 -77.55 -7.97
CA ILE A 8 -68.42 -76.63 -6.93
C ILE A 8 -67.90 -75.18 -7.04
N HIS A 9 -68.88 -74.26 -6.92
CA HIS A 9 -68.91 -72.87 -6.47
C HIS A 9 -68.06 -71.78 -7.15
N THR A 10 -68.73 -71.07 -8.06
CA THR A 10 -68.68 -69.61 -8.12
C THR A 10 -69.42 -69.01 -6.92
N LEU A 11 -68.75 -68.18 -6.13
CA LEU A 11 -69.40 -67.17 -5.30
C LEU A 11 -68.52 -65.91 -5.24
N ARG A 12 -69.11 -64.81 -5.71
CA ARG A 12 -68.53 -63.44 -5.79
C ARG A 12 -68.37 -62.83 -4.39
N LEU A 13 -67.27 -62.12 -4.16
CA LEU A 13 -67.11 -61.08 -3.13
C LEU A 13 -65.92 -60.15 -3.54
N PRO A 14 -65.78 -58.92 -3.01
CA PRO A 14 -66.38 -57.70 -3.54
C PRO A 14 -65.35 -56.58 -3.82
N GLY A 15 -65.71 -55.67 -4.73
CA GLY A 15 -64.90 -54.51 -5.13
C GLY A 15 -64.91 -53.34 -4.15
N MET A 16 -64.52 -53.55 -2.88
CA MET A 16 -64.49 -52.43 -1.90
C MET A 16 -63.33 -52.49 -0.89
N VAL A 17 -62.19 -53.08 -1.26
CA VAL A 17 -60.96 -53.04 -0.43
C VAL A 17 -59.75 -52.47 -1.19
N LEU A 18 -59.86 -52.27 -2.51
CA LEU A 18 -58.72 -51.83 -3.32
C LEU A 18 -58.53 -50.30 -3.36
N CYS A 19 -59.53 -49.49 -2.98
CA CYS A 19 -59.42 -48.03 -3.00
C CYS A 19 -58.82 -47.41 -1.72
N ALA A 20 -58.71 -48.15 -0.62
CA ALA A 20 -58.16 -47.62 0.63
C ALA A 20 -56.62 -47.76 0.73
N MET A 21 -56.01 -48.67 -0.02
CA MET A 21 -54.55 -48.85 -0.02
C MET A 21 -53.79 -47.94 -1.01
N LEU A 22 -54.49 -47.33 -1.98
CA LEU A 22 -53.90 -46.34 -2.88
C LEU A 22 -53.88 -44.91 -2.30
N ALA A 23 -54.69 -44.63 -1.29
CA ALA A 23 -54.74 -43.32 -0.63
C ALA A 23 -53.63 -43.13 0.44
N VAL A 24 -53.09 -44.22 1.00
CA VAL A 24 -52.01 -44.14 2.02
C VAL A 24 -50.62 -44.05 1.37
N ALA A 25 -50.44 -44.59 0.16
CA ALA A 25 -49.19 -44.45 -0.59
C ALA A 25 -48.97 -43.04 -1.18
N ALA A 26 -50.04 -42.25 -1.36
CA ALA A 26 -49.97 -40.86 -1.82
C ALA A 26 -49.71 -39.84 -0.70
N LEU A 27 -49.72 -40.25 0.57
CA LEU A 27 -49.47 -39.38 1.74
C LEU A 27 -48.04 -39.52 2.30
N LEU A 28 -47.20 -40.39 1.73
CA LEU A 28 -45.80 -40.55 2.13
C LEU A 28 -44.79 -40.01 1.09
N SER A 29 -45.27 -39.45 -0.03
CA SER A 29 -44.43 -38.83 -1.06
C SER A 29 -44.29 -37.31 -0.92
N SER A 30 -44.74 -36.70 0.19
CA SER A 30 -44.59 -35.25 0.44
C SER A 30 -43.47 -34.89 1.43
N CYS A 31 -42.56 -35.83 1.75
CA CYS A 31 -41.37 -35.55 2.55
C CYS A 31 -40.10 -35.64 1.68
N HIS A 32 -40.09 -34.89 0.58
CA HIS A 32 -38.88 -34.63 -0.19
C HIS A 32 -39.05 -33.26 -0.85
N SER A 33 -38.15 -32.33 -0.54
CA SER A 33 -38.07 -30.96 -1.08
C SER A 33 -38.83 -29.85 -0.32
N ILE A 34 -38.51 -29.64 0.97
CA ILE A 34 -38.63 -28.32 1.64
C ILE A 34 -37.24 -27.89 2.15
N TYR A 35 -36.21 -28.09 1.35
CA TYR A 35 -34.84 -27.59 1.62
C TYR A 35 -34.12 -27.24 0.32
N ASN A 36 -34.80 -26.57 -0.61
CA ASN A 36 -34.17 -26.12 -1.86
C ASN A 36 -34.48 -24.67 -2.23
N ASP A 37 -34.97 -23.87 -1.28
CA ASP A 37 -35.19 -22.42 -1.47
C ASP A 37 -34.73 -21.60 -0.24
N LEU A 38 -33.75 -22.10 0.51
CA LEU A 38 -33.01 -21.21 1.42
C LEU A 38 -31.93 -20.56 0.58
N GLU A 39 -32.03 -19.24 0.36
CA GLU A 39 -30.90 -18.46 -0.14
C GLU A 39 -29.67 -18.82 0.72
N PRO A 40 -28.50 -19.08 0.10
CA PRO A 40 -27.29 -19.33 0.86
C PRO A 40 -27.12 -18.23 1.91
N CYS A 41 -26.77 -18.60 3.15
CA CYS A 41 -26.63 -17.62 4.22
C CYS A 41 -25.69 -16.50 3.76
N ALA A 42 -26.18 -15.27 3.73
CA ALA A 42 -25.40 -14.11 3.32
C ALA A 42 -24.36 -13.79 4.40
N ARG A 43 -23.17 -14.39 4.26
CA ARG A 43 -22.06 -14.34 5.23
C ARG A 43 -20.78 -13.88 4.54
N GLY A 44 -19.89 -13.28 5.32
CA GLY A 44 -18.58 -12.87 4.84
C GLY A 44 -18.15 -11.58 5.50
N VAL A 45 -17.49 -10.71 4.73
CA VAL A 45 -16.96 -9.44 5.25
C VAL A 45 -17.32 -8.26 4.38
N ARG A 46 -17.40 -7.09 5.01
CA ARG A 46 -17.49 -5.77 4.38
C ARG A 46 -16.32 -4.94 4.87
N LEU A 47 -15.36 -4.75 3.98
CA LEU A 47 -14.09 -4.11 4.31
C LEU A 47 -14.13 -2.64 3.93
N ARG A 48 -13.89 -1.78 4.93
CA ARG A 48 -13.53 -0.38 4.75
C ARG A 48 -12.02 -0.27 4.57
N PHE A 49 -11.57 0.64 3.71
CA PHE A 49 -10.16 0.97 3.56
C PHE A 49 -9.92 2.41 4.04
N VAL A 50 -8.91 2.60 4.89
CA VAL A 50 -8.61 3.89 5.51
C VAL A 50 -7.12 4.17 5.38
N TYR A 51 -6.76 5.39 4.98
CA TYR A 51 -5.39 5.89 5.03
C TYR A 51 -5.37 7.13 5.92
N ASP A 52 -5.29 6.93 7.23
CA ASP A 52 -5.15 7.96 8.27
C ASP A 52 -3.76 7.95 8.92
N TYR A 53 -2.89 7.04 8.46
CA TYR A 53 -1.48 6.98 8.83
C TYR A 53 -0.67 8.02 8.06
N ASN A 54 -1.03 9.30 8.25
CA ASN A 54 -0.40 10.49 7.69
C ASN A 54 -0.25 11.57 8.79
N MET A 55 0.38 12.69 8.46
CA MET A 55 0.61 13.81 9.39
C MET A 55 -0.66 14.61 9.71
N GLU A 56 -1.71 14.50 8.89
CA GLU A 56 -3.01 15.12 9.17
C GLU A 56 -3.88 14.30 10.14
N TYR A 57 -3.50 13.05 10.44
CA TYR A 57 -4.27 12.11 11.27
C TYR A 57 -5.73 11.95 10.77
N ALA A 58 -5.92 12.04 9.46
CA ALA A 58 -7.23 12.03 8.83
C ALA A 58 -7.25 11.11 7.61
N ASN A 59 -8.38 10.45 7.37
CA ASN A 59 -8.52 9.52 6.26
C ASN A 59 -8.41 10.23 4.90
N ALA A 60 -7.35 9.91 4.15
CA ALA A 60 -7.10 10.39 2.80
C ALA A 60 -7.17 9.29 1.74
N PHE A 61 -7.77 8.12 2.06
CA PHE A 61 -7.88 7.00 1.13
C PHE A 61 -8.54 7.42 -0.19
N HIS A 62 -9.71 8.04 -0.10
CA HIS A 62 -10.55 8.40 -1.24
C HIS A 62 -9.94 9.47 -2.16
N SER A 63 -8.96 10.22 -1.67
CA SER A 63 -8.28 11.27 -2.44
C SER A 63 -6.92 10.84 -2.97
N GLN A 64 -6.29 9.81 -2.40
CA GLN A 64 -4.91 9.42 -2.74
C GLN A 64 -4.76 7.99 -3.32
N VAL A 65 -5.72 7.09 -3.10
CA VAL A 65 -5.66 5.71 -3.60
C VAL A 65 -6.56 5.55 -4.83
N ASP A 66 -5.96 5.34 -6.02
CA ASP A 66 -6.68 5.29 -7.29
C ASP A 66 -6.94 3.87 -7.83
N CYS A 67 -6.23 2.89 -7.28
CA CYS A 67 -6.45 1.46 -7.50
C CYS A 67 -6.08 0.68 -6.25
N LEU A 68 -6.79 -0.43 -6.04
CA LEU A 68 -6.68 -1.28 -4.86
C LEU A 68 -6.63 -2.74 -5.30
N ALA A 69 -5.74 -3.52 -4.70
CA ALA A 69 -5.76 -4.98 -4.73
C ALA A 69 -5.85 -5.50 -3.30
N LEU A 70 -6.79 -6.40 -3.04
CA LEU A 70 -6.95 -7.10 -1.78
C LEU A 70 -6.70 -8.59 -2.02
N LEU A 71 -5.66 -9.11 -1.40
CA LEU A 71 -5.33 -10.53 -1.38
C LEU A 71 -5.93 -11.15 -0.13
N VAL A 72 -6.56 -12.30 -0.30
CA VAL A 72 -7.19 -13.07 0.77
C VAL A 72 -6.47 -14.41 0.90
N TYR A 73 -6.02 -14.71 2.11
CA TYR A 73 -5.39 -15.97 2.47
C TYR A 73 -6.19 -16.66 3.58
N ASP A 74 -6.18 -17.99 3.62
CA ASP A 74 -6.73 -18.76 4.73
C ASP A 74 -5.85 -18.65 6.00
N GLU A 75 -6.31 -19.22 7.11
CA GLU A 75 -5.60 -19.29 8.39
C GLU A 75 -4.18 -19.89 8.28
N GLN A 76 -3.92 -20.76 7.31
CA GLN A 76 -2.61 -21.36 7.09
C GLN A 76 -1.72 -20.52 6.16
N GLY A 77 -2.23 -19.39 5.66
CA GLY A 77 -1.54 -18.50 4.74
C GLY A 77 -1.57 -18.98 3.29
N ASN A 78 -2.46 -19.90 2.91
CA ASN A 78 -2.62 -20.30 1.51
C ASN A 78 -3.48 -19.27 0.76
N TYR A 79 -3.07 -18.93 -0.46
CA TYR A 79 -3.80 -17.99 -1.30
C TYR A 79 -5.20 -18.52 -1.66
N LEU A 80 -6.22 -17.69 -1.46
CA LEU A 80 -7.60 -17.98 -1.85
C LEU A 80 -8.00 -17.18 -3.09
N ALA A 81 -7.90 -15.85 -3.01
CA ALA A 81 -8.39 -14.96 -4.06
C ALA A 81 -7.72 -13.58 -4.00
N THR A 82 -7.83 -12.85 -5.12
CA THR A 82 -7.50 -11.43 -5.21
C THR A 82 -8.73 -10.70 -5.70
N TYR A 83 -9.09 -9.61 -5.01
CA TYR A 83 -10.13 -8.68 -5.41
C TYR A 83 -9.48 -7.36 -5.79
N THR A 84 -9.99 -6.70 -6.81
CA THR A 84 -9.45 -5.42 -7.27
C THR A 84 -10.54 -4.36 -7.30
N GLY A 85 -10.24 -3.17 -6.79
CA GLY A 85 -11.06 -1.98 -6.94
C GLY A 85 -10.31 -0.93 -7.77
N THR A 86 -11.00 -0.23 -8.66
CA THR A 86 -10.36 0.81 -9.49
C THR A 86 -11.34 1.92 -9.85
N GLY A 87 -10.83 3.15 -9.99
CA GLY A 87 -11.60 4.25 -10.56
C GLY A 87 -12.46 4.98 -9.53
N ASP A 88 -13.64 5.45 -9.98
CA ASP A 88 -14.43 6.42 -9.21
C ASP A 88 -15.06 5.84 -7.94
N GLU A 89 -15.21 4.52 -7.82
CA GLU A 89 -15.76 3.88 -6.60
C GLU A 89 -14.87 4.12 -5.38
N LEU A 90 -13.55 4.16 -5.56
CA LEU A 90 -12.60 4.36 -4.46
C LEU A 90 -12.64 5.79 -3.92
N LYS A 91 -13.18 6.74 -4.71
CA LYS A 91 -13.34 8.15 -4.33
C LYS A 91 -14.52 8.39 -3.39
N ASP A 92 -15.39 7.40 -3.19
CA ASP A 92 -16.43 7.46 -2.18
C ASP A 92 -15.86 7.00 -0.83
N GLU A 93 -15.91 7.87 0.18
CA GLU A 93 -15.48 7.52 1.55
C GLU A 93 -16.34 6.38 2.15
N ASN A 94 -17.55 6.18 1.65
CA ASN A 94 -18.44 5.09 2.04
C ASN A 94 -18.16 3.78 1.29
N TYR A 95 -17.15 3.74 0.41
CA TYR A 95 -16.75 2.52 -0.27
C TYR A 95 -16.52 1.37 0.70
N ARG A 96 -17.16 0.23 0.44
CA ARG A 96 -16.98 -1.04 1.16
C ARG A 96 -16.82 -2.16 0.16
N MET A 97 -15.75 -2.93 0.27
CA MET A 97 -15.59 -4.14 -0.50
C MET A 97 -16.30 -5.28 0.22
N THR A 98 -17.34 -5.84 -0.41
CA THR A 98 -18.10 -6.97 0.15
C THR A 98 -17.56 -8.27 -0.42
N LEU A 99 -17.20 -9.20 0.45
CA LEU A 99 -16.67 -10.51 0.08
C LEU A 99 -17.50 -11.60 0.74
N ASP A 100 -17.97 -12.55 -0.04
CA ASP A 100 -18.64 -13.75 0.45
C ASP A 100 -17.57 -14.75 0.92
N LEU A 101 -17.52 -15.00 2.23
CA LEU A 101 -16.53 -15.88 2.84
C LEU A 101 -17.23 -16.83 3.81
N GLU A 102 -16.78 -18.09 3.80
CA GLU A 102 -17.23 -19.07 4.76
C GLU A 102 -16.72 -18.75 6.17
N LYS A 103 -17.25 -19.47 7.17
CA LYS A 103 -16.74 -19.33 8.53
C LYS A 103 -15.29 -19.80 8.60
N GLY A 104 -14.44 -19.00 9.22
CA GLY A 104 -13.01 -19.29 9.32
C GLY A 104 -12.19 -18.04 9.62
N SER A 105 -10.89 -18.25 9.82
CA SER A 105 -9.91 -17.17 10.02
C SER A 105 -9.18 -16.87 8.71
N TYR A 106 -8.97 -15.59 8.44
CA TYR A 106 -8.41 -15.09 7.19
C TYR A 106 -7.35 -14.03 7.44
N HIS A 107 -6.37 -13.99 6.54
CA HIS A 107 -5.41 -12.88 6.42
C HIS A 107 -5.74 -12.07 5.17
N PHE A 108 -5.89 -10.76 5.34
CA PHE A 108 -6.13 -9.81 4.28
C PHE A 108 -4.88 -8.94 4.09
N ILE A 109 -4.40 -8.83 2.86
CA ILE A 109 -3.31 -7.91 2.50
C ILE A 109 -3.79 -7.00 1.37
N ALA A 110 -3.81 -5.71 1.63
CA ALA A 110 -4.23 -4.68 0.70
C ALA A 110 -3.02 -3.92 0.14
N TYR A 111 -3.02 -3.70 -1.17
CA TYR A 111 -2.10 -2.79 -1.84
C TYR A 111 -2.85 -1.72 -2.61
N GLY A 112 -2.56 -0.45 -2.32
CA GLY A 112 -2.98 0.68 -3.13
C GLY A 112 -1.90 1.04 -4.15
N GLY A 113 -2.28 1.40 -5.38
CA GLY A 113 -1.34 1.87 -6.40
C GLY A 113 -0.62 0.79 -7.20
N LEU A 114 -0.91 -0.50 -6.96
CA LEU A 114 -0.17 -1.63 -7.54
C LEU A 114 -0.75 -2.17 -8.86
N THR A 115 -2.06 -2.01 -9.10
CA THR A 115 -2.77 -2.64 -10.24
C THR A 115 -3.15 -1.67 -11.35
N CYS A 116 -2.93 -0.36 -11.17
CA CYS A 116 -3.19 0.61 -12.23
C CYS A 116 -2.05 0.65 -13.26
N PRO A 117 -2.31 1.18 -14.47
CA PRO A 117 -1.28 1.34 -15.51
C PRO A 117 -0.10 2.25 -15.12
N LYS A 118 -0.27 3.12 -14.11
CA LYS A 118 0.78 4.04 -13.64
C LYS A 118 1.72 3.42 -12.61
N THR A 119 1.44 2.20 -12.17
CA THR A 119 2.17 1.57 -11.07
C THR A 119 3.68 1.59 -11.27
N SER A 120 4.39 1.90 -10.19
CA SER A 120 5.86 1.86 -10.11
C SER A 120 6.39 0.60 -9.40
N PHE A 121 5.48 -0.30 -9.01
CA PHE A 121 5.77 -1.54 -8.30
C PHE A 121 4.97 -2.70 -8.88
N SER A 122 5.44 -3.92 -8.69
CA SER A 122 4.69 -5.12 -9.05
C SER A 122 5.03 -6.29 -8.15
N PHE A 123 4.16 -7.29 -8.12
CA PHE A 123 4.51 -8.58 -7.51
C PHE A 123 5.68 -9.20 -8.27
N LYS A 124 6.73 -9.68 -7.58
CA LYS A 124 7.79 -10.47 -8.25
C LYS A 124 7.23 -11.75 -8.86
N VAL A 125 6.25 -12.34 -8.18
CA VAL A 125 5.44 -13.46 -8.67
C VAL A 125 3.99 -13.13 -8.36
N ILE A 126 3.14 -13.07 -9.39
CA ILE A 126 1.71 -12.78 -9.22
C ILE A 126 1.08 -13.92 -8.39
N PRO A 127 0.46 -13.61 -7.24
CA PRO A 127 -0.16 -14.63 -6.40
C PRO A 127 -1.31 -15.34 -7.12
N GLY A 128 -1.40 -16.64 -6.94
CA GLY A 128 -2.41 -17.49 -7.55
C GLY A 128 -2.59 -18.79 -6.77
N THR A 129 -3.38 -19.71 -7.32
CA THR A 129 -3.62 -21.01 -6.69
C THR A 129 -2.31 -21.74 -6.40
N GLY A 130 -2.11 -22.11 -5.13
CA GLY A 130 -0.88 -22.76 -4.65
C GLY A 130 0.20 -21.80 -4.16
N SER A 131 0.02 -20.48 -4.29
CA SER A 131 0.88 -19.49 -3.63
C SER A 131 0.63 -19.47 -2.12
N VAL A 132 1.68 -19.15 -1.36
CA VAL A 132 1.60 -18.92 0.09
C VAL A 132 1.94 -17.47 0.42
N MET A 133 1.30 -16.93 1.46
CA MET A 133 1.45 -15.55 1.91
C MET A 133 2.92 -15.17 2.16
N GLN A 134 3.69 -16.07 2.78
CA GLN A 134 5.08 -15.81 3.15
C GLN A 134 6.02 -15.62 1.96
N ASP A 135 5.63 -16.06 0.77
CA ASP A 135 6.39 -15.89 -0.47
C ASP A 135 6.00 -14.62 -1.23
N LEU A 136 5.00 -13.87 -0.75
CA LEU A 136 4.57 -12.62 -1.37
C LEU A 136 5.70 -11.59 -1.36
N ARG A 137 6.04 -11.08 -2.54
CA ARG A 137 7.06 -10.05 -2.72
C ARG A 137 6.54 -8.97 -3.66
N VAL A 138 6.66 -7.72 -3.24
CA VAL A 138 6.42 -6.54 -4.09
C VAL A 138 7.75 -5.84 -4.32
N GLU A 139 8.07 -5.57 -5.59
CA GLU A 139 9.35 -4.97 -5.99
C GLU A 139 9.12 -3.69 -6.81
N MET A 140 9.97 -2.70 -6.58
CA MET A 140 10.03 -1.49 -7.39
C MET A 140 10.48 -1.81 -8.81
N HIS A 141 9.84 -1.20 -9.80
CA HIS A 141 10.24 -1.34 -11.20
C HIS A 141 11.67 -0.84 -11.42
N ASN A 142 12.43 -1.58 -12.25
CA ASN A 142 13.83 -1.27 -12.55
C ASN A 142 14.75 -1.19 -11.32
N ALA A 143 14.46 -1.91 -10.24
CA ALA A 143 15.32 -2.01 -9.06
C ALA A 143 16.79 -2.29 -9.45
N GLY A 144 17.71 -1.59 -8.79
CA GLY A 144 19.15 -1.66 -9.05
C GLY A 144 19.64 -0.79 -10.22
N ARG A 145 18.75 -0.08 -10.94
CA ARG A 145 19.11 0.96 -11.92
C ARG A 145 18.95 2.34 -11.29
N VAL A 146 19.44 3.38 -11.95
CA VAL A 146 19.13 4.76 -11.54
C VAL A 146 17.65 5.04 -11.82
N SER A 147 16.89 5.41 -10.79
CA SER A 147 15.49 5.83 -10.92
C SER A 147 15.43 7.35 -11.06
N GLU A 148 14.83 7.82 -12.16
CA GLU A 148 14.61 9.25 -12.49
C GLU A 148 13.10 9.56 -12.57
N THR A 149 12.28 8.72 -11.94
CA THR A 149 10.82 8.71 -12.11
C THR A 149 10.13 9.22 -10.85
N ASP A 150 9.07 10.00 -11.04
CA ASP A 150 8.08 10.25 -9.99
C ASP A 150 7.30 8.95 -9.75
N LEU A 151 7.57 8.25 -8.64
CA LEU A 151 6.99 6.94 -8.39
C LEU A 151 5.51 7.10 -8.06
N HIS A 152 4.67 6.32 -8.74
CA HIS A 152 3.26 6.25 -8.38
C HIS A 152 3.11 5.76 -6.93
N PRO A 153 2.26 6.41 -6.11
CA PRO A 153 2.13 6.05 -4.70
C PRO A 153 1.81 4.59 -4.46
N LEU A 154 2.60 3.94 -3.60
CA LEU A 154 2.35 2.59 -3.11
C LEU A 154 1.79 2.67 -1.70
N PHE A 155 0.68 1.98 -1.46
CA PHE A 155 0.10 1.82 -0.12
C PHE A 155 0.08 0.35 0.26
N HIS A 156 0.20 0.06 1.55
CA HIS A 156 0.08 -1.28 2.12
C HIS A 156 -0.81 -1.23 3.36
N GLY A 157 -1.65 -2.24 3.53
CA GLY A 157 -2.35 -2.50 4.78
C GLY A 157 -2.59 -4.00 4.95
N SER A 158 -2.74 -4.45 6.19
CA SER A 158 -3.13 -5.82 6.47
C SER A 158 -4.15 -5.90 7.59
N LEU A 159 -4.93 -6.98 7.60
CA LEU A 159 -5.93 -7.26 8.62
C LEU A 159 -6.07 -8.77 8.79
N ASP A 160 -6.01 -9.24 10.02
CA ASP A 160 -6.36 -10.61 10.38
C ASP A 160 -7.71 -10.59 11.08
N MET A 161 -8.65 -11.43 10.62
CA MET A 161 -9.97 -11.53 11.25
C MET A 161 -10.63 -12.88 11.00
N SER A 162 -11.60 -13.20 11.85
CA SER A 162 -12.45 -14.39 11.72
C SER A 162 -13.86 -14.01 11.27
N VAL A 163 -14.45 -14.84 10.43
CA VAL A 163 -15.87 -14.80 10.06
C VAL A 163 -16.58 -15.88 10.88
N ASP A 164 -17.37 -15.47 11.88
CA ASP A 164 -17.98 -16.41 12.83
C ASP A 164 -19.51 -16.48 12.71
N ASN A 165 -20.11 -15.38 12.25
CA ASN A 165 -21.55 -15.23 12.17
C ASN A 165 -22.10 -15.59 10.78
N ASP A 166 -23.40 -15.87 10.72
CA ASP A 166 -24.13 -16.08 9.47
C ASP A 166 -24.61 -14.74 8.87
N THR A 167 -23.77 -13.71 9.00
CA THR A 167 -23.96 -12.31 8.54
C THR A 167 -22.64 -11.75 8.03
N TYR A 168 -22.65 -10.59 7.37
CA TYR A 168 -21.40 -9.87 7.04
C TYR A 168 -20.83 -9.17 8.25
N GLU A 169 -19.54 -9.41 8.50
CA GLU A 169 -18.76 -8.66 9.48
C GLU A 169 -18.22 -7.38 8.85
N GLU A 170 -18.37 -6.24 9.55
CA GLU A 170 -17.77 -4.98 9.13
C GLU A 170 -16.36 -4.86 9.74
N ALA A 171 -15.35 -4.61 8.91
CA ALA A 171 -13.99 -4.40 9.40
C ALA A 171 -13.26 -3.32 8.59
N THR A 172 -12.15 -2.84 9.12
CA THR A 172 -11.35 -1.77 8.49
C THR A 172 -9.92 -2.25 8.27
N VAL A 173 -9.44 -2.12 7.03
CA VAL A 173 -8.04 -2.29 6.68
C VAL A 173 -7.39 -0.90 6.68
N TYR A 174 -6.52 -0.68 7.65
CA TYR A 174 -5.73 0.55 7.74
C TYR A 174 -4.50 0.45 6.85
N LEU A 175 -4.29 1.46 6.03
CA LEU A 175 -3.19 1.54 5.09
C LEU A 175 -2.17 2.59 5.55
N MET A 176 -0.93 2.34 5.18
CA MET A 176 0.17 3.28 5.23
C MET A 176 0.74 3.51 3.82
N LYS A 177 1.38 4.65 3.60
CA LYS A 177 2.03 4.99 2.33
C LYS A 177 3.51 4.60 2.40
N ASN A 178 4.00 3.97 1.34
CA ASN A 178 5.38 3.49 1.25
C ASN A 178 6.27 4.40 0.39
N THR A 179 5.73 5.31 -0.39
CA THR A 179 6.55 6.21 -1.24
C THR A 179 6.66 7.60 -0.65
N ASN A 180 7.79 8.25 -0.92
CA ASN A 180 8.14 9.56 -0.42
C ASN A 180 8.50 10.50 -1.58
N ASN A 181 8.17 11.79 -1.46
CA ASN A 181 8.72 12.86 -2.28
C ASN A 181 9.67 13.71 -1.43
N ILE A 182 10.88 13.96 -1.93
CA ILE A 182 11.90 14.71 -1.21
C ILE A 182 12.40 15.84 -2.11
N ARG A 183 12.11 17.08 -1.72
CA ARG A 183 12.54 18.29 -2.40
C ARG A 183 13.79 18.87 -1.72
N VAL A 184 14.92 18.79 -2.40
CA VAL A 184 16.18 19.40 -1.97
C VAL A 184 16.32 20.77 -2.65
N VAL A 185 16.71 21.79 -1.89
CA VAL A 185 16.97 23.15 -2.36
C VAL A 185 18.38 23.57 -1.97
N LEU A 186 19.13 24.16 -2.90
CA LEU A 186 20.42 24.79 -2.67
C LEU A 186 20.30 26.30 -2.81
N GLN A 187 20.79 27.02 -1.81
CA GLN A 187 20.77 28.49 -1.78
C GLN A 187 22.12 29.03 -1.32
N GLN A 188 22.65 30.09 -1.94
CA GLN A 188 23.82 30.79 -1.40
C GLN A 188 23.44 31.66 -0.19
N MET A 189 24.27 31.65 0.87
CA MET A 189 24.03 32.46 2.07
C MET A 189 24.09 33.97 1.80
N ASN A 190 25.01 34.42 0.95
CA ASN A 190 25.24 35.84 0.70
C ASN A 190 24.37 36.39 -0.46
N GLY A 191 23.36 35.62 -0.89
CA GLY A 191 22.70 35.85 -2.17
C GLY A 191 23.56 35.37 -3.35
N GLY A 192 23.08 35.57 -4.57
CA GLY A 192 23.74 35.11 -5.80
C GLY A 192 22.98 34.01 -6.53
N GLU A 193 23.52 33.62 -7.69
CA GLU A 193 22.92 32.61 -8.56
C GLU A 193 23.43 31.20 -8.19
N VAL A 194 22.51 30.24 -8.10
CA VAL A 194 22.83 28.81 -8.02
C VAL A 194 22.25 28.12 -9.25
N ASP A 195 23.10 27.70 -10.20
CA ASP A 195 22.69 26.87 -11.34
C ASP A 195 22.49 25.43 -10.92
N ASP A 196 21.31 24.88 -11.19
CA ASP A 196 21.01 23.48 -10.88
C ASP A 196 21.89 22.53 -11.69
N LYS A 197 22.30 22.93 -12.90
CA LYS A 197 23.15 22.15 -13.81
C LYS A 197 24.60 22.05 -13.35
N ASP A 198 25.01 22.88 -12.39
CA ASP A 198 26.32 22.77 -11.77
C ASP A 198 26.41 21.62 -10.77
N PHE A 199 25.28 20.97 -10.45
CA PHE A 199 25.22 19.92 -9.45
C PHE A 199 24.56 18.64 -9.98
N THR A 200 25.02 17.51 -9.46
CA THR A 200 24.39 16.21 -9.59
C THR A 200 23.88 15.78 -8.22
N PHE A 201 22.57 15.51 -8.12
CA PHE A 201 21.92 15.09 -6.89
C PHE A 201 21.61 13.59 -6.93
N ARG A 202 21.88 12.87 -5.83
CA ARG A 202 21.60 11.44 -5.69
C ARG A 202 21.14 11.08 -4.28
N ILE A 203 20.18 10.17 -4.16
CA ILE A 203 19.88 9.45 -2.92
C ILE A 203 20.19 7.97 -3.16
N THR A 204 20.86 7.31 -2.23
CA THR A 204 21.11 5.87 -2.28
C THR A 204 20.50 5.16 -1.08
N ASP A 205 19.83 4.03 -1.28
CA ASP A 205 19.22 3.21 -0.22
C ASP A 205 19.07 1.74 -0.69
N ASP A 206 18.70 0.80 0.18
CA ASP A 206 18.30 -0.58 -0.17
C ASP A 206 16.86 -0.84 0.33
N ASN A 207 15.89 -0.36 -0.44
CA ASN A 207 14.47 -0.30 -0.04
C ASN A 207 13.51 -0.64 -1.18
N THR A 208 13.93 -1.47 -2.13
CA THR A 208 13.15 -1.75 -3.35
C THR A 208 12.28 -2.99 -3.27
N LEU A 209 12.47 -3.86 -2.28
CA LEU A 209 11.78 -5.15 -2.16
C LEU A 209 11.08 -5.26 -0.81
N PHE A 210 9.79 -5.61 -0.85
CA PHE A 210 8.93 -5.71 0.31
C PHE A 210 8.53 -7.16 0.57
N ALA A 211 8.51 -7.52 1.85
CA ALA A 211 7.90 -8.72 2.39
C ALA A 211 6.36 -8.54 2.54
N PRO A 212 5.62 -9.61 2.90
CA PRO A 212 4.16 -9.54 3.04
C PRO A 212 3.70 -8.61 4.16
N ASP A 213 4.49 -8.50 5.23
CA ASP A 213 4.27 -7.63 6.40
C ASP A 213 4.77 -6.18 6.17
N ASN A 214 5.09 -5.84 4.91
CA ASN A 214 5.64 -4.55 4.49
C ASN A 214 7.07 -4.26 4.98
N SER A 215 7.74 -5.22 5.63
CA SER A 215 9.17 -5.07 5.94
C SER A 215 10.02 -5.07 4.67
N LEU A 216 11.15 -4.37 4.71
CA LEU A 216 12.09 -4.33 3.59
C LEU A 216 13.00 -5.56 3.60
N ILE A 217 13.25 -6.11 2.41
CA ILE A 217 14.21 -7.18 2.18
C ILE A 217 15.37 -6.58 1.37
N SER A 218 16.60 -6.84 1.81
CA SER A 218 17.78 -6.41 1.06
C SER A 218 17.75 -6.97 -0.36
N ASN A 219 17.87 -6.08 -1.35
CA ASN A 219 17.71 -6.40 -2.76
C ASN A 219 18.78 -5.72 -3.65
N GLY A 220 19.88 -5.28 -3.03
CA GLY A 220 20.91 -4.51 -3.68
C GLY A 220 20.54 -3.02 -3.71
N GLY A 221 21.57 -2.18 -3.54
CA GLY A 221 21.38 -0.75 -3.47
C GLY A 221 20.66 -0.16 -4.69
N GLN A 222 19.82 0.81 -4.42
CA GLN A 222 19.06 1.62 -5.35
C GLN A 222 19.63 3.04 -5.37
N VAL A 223 19.68 3.63 -6.56
CA VAL A 223 20.09 5.02 -6.74
C VAL A 223 18.89 5.80 -7.26
N TYR A 224 18.45 6.79 -6.51
CA TYR A 224 17.43 7.75 -6.90
C TYR A 224 18.10 9.02 -7.42
N ALA A 225 17.64 9.47 -8.57
CA ALA A 225 17.96 10.71 -9.21
C ALA A 225 16.71 11.60 -9.23
N PRO A 226 16.86 12.92 -9.40
CA PRO A 226 15.70 13.81 -9.40
C PRO A 226 14.78 13.50 -10.59
N TRP A 227 13.48 13.39 -10.35
CA TRP A 227 12.47 13.34 -11.40
C TRP A 227 12.13 14.74 -11.92
N ALA A 228 12.38 15.77 -11.11
CA ALA A 228 12.37 17.16 -11.52
C ALA A 228 13.58 17.90 -10.93
N GLN A 229 14.21 18.74 -11.74
CA GLN A 229 15.32 19.60 -11.34
C GLN A 229 15.18 20.96 -12.01
N GLY A 230 15.58 22.03 -11.34
CA GLY A 230 15.60 23.35 -11.96
C GLY A 230 15.98 24.48 -11.02
N GLN A 231 15.84 25.70 -11.51
CA GLN A 231 16.08 26.93 -10.75
C GLN A 231 14.81 27.74 -10.51
N ARG A 232 14.83 28.53 -9.43
CA ARG A 232 13.82 29.56 -9.14
C ARG A 232 14.48 30.83 -8.62
N THR A 233 13.99 31.99 -9.06
CA THR A 233 14.34 33.28 -8.46
C THR A 233 13.52 33.47 -7.19
N VAL A 234 14.18 33.67 -6.06
CA VAL A 234 13.56 33.86 -4.74
C VAL A 234 13.64 35.30 -4.25
N GLY A 235 14.41 36.14 -4.95
CA GLY A 235 14.52 37.56 -4.64
C GLY A 235 15.60 38.24 -5.46
N VAL A 236 16.02 39.39 -4.97
CA VAL A 236 17.20 40.14 -5.42
C VAL A 236 18.12 40.35 -4.22
N THR A 237 19.41 40.60 -4.46
CA THR A 237 20.39 40.86 -3.40
C THR A 237 20.02 42.11 -2.59
N GLU A 238 20.59 42.29 -1.40
CA GLU A 238 20.32 43.46 -0.55
C GLU A 238 20.63 44.79 -1.25
N GLU A 239 21.57 44.77 -2.20
CA GLU A 239 21.94 45.92 -3.04
C GLU A 239 20.97 46.15 -4.22
N GLY A 240 20.09 45.17 -4.51
CA GLY A 240 19.00 45.28 -5.50
C GLY A 240 19.38 44.99 -6.96
N ASP A 241 20.67 44.77 -7.23
CA ASP A 241 21.19 44.72 -8.60
C ASP A 241 21.27 43.28 -9.19
N GLU A 242 21.29 42.24 -8.35
CA GLU A 242 21.46 40.85 -8.80
C GLU A 242 20.32 39.94 -8.35
N LYS A 243 19.96 38.96 -9.19
CA LYS A 243 18.95 37.96 -8.84
C LYS A 243 19.51 36.96 -7.85
N VAL A 244 18.75 36.67 -6.80
CA VAL A 244 19.01 35.53 -5.92
C VAL A 244 18.23 34.34 -6.48
N THR A 245 18.93 33.31 -6.91
CA THR A 245 18.30 32.07 -7.38
C THR A 245 18.65 30.91 -6.46
N VAL A 246 17.74 29.93 -6.42
CA VAL A 246 17.94 28.65 -5.77
C VAL A 246 17.83 27.56 -6.80
N ALA A 247 18.69 26.55 -6.68
CA ALA A 247 18.52 25.30 -7.40
C ALA A 247 17.65 24.36 -6.57
N TYR A 248 16.83 23.54 -7.22
CA TYR A 248 16.07 22.49 -6.56
C TYR A 248 16.15 21.18 -7.33
N ALA A 249 16.00 20.09 -6.59
CA ALA A 249 15.91 18.72 -7.08
C ALA A 249 14.82 17.99 -6.30
N GLU A 250 13.85 17.41 -7.00
CA GLU A 250 12.80 16.59 -6.41
C GLU A 250 13.06 15.11 -6.71
N PHE A 251 13.11 14.32 -5.64
CA PHE A 251 13.27 12.88 -5.69
C PHE A 251 11.98 12.20 -5.32
N SER A 252 11.74 11.04 -5.91
CA SER A 252 10.75 10.10 -5.40
C SER A 252 11.47 8.84 -4.96
N THR A 253 11.25 8.42 -3.71
CA THR A 253 11.86 7.22 -3.14
C THR A 253 10.81 6.22 -2.68
N SER A 254 11.25 4.98 -2.50
CA SER A 254 10.50 3.96 -1.77
C SER A 254 10.49 4.27 -0.26
N ARG A 255 10.14 3.28 0.57
CA ARG A 255 9.92 3.45 2.01
C ARG A 255 11.21 3.83 2.72
N LEU A 256 11.12 4.78 3.64
CA LEU A 256 12.21 5.18 4.52
C LEU A 256 12.07 4.41 5.84
N VAL A 257 13.02 3.53 6.13
CA VAL A 257 13.03 2.72 7.35
C VAL A 257 14.18 3.17 8.23
N ALA A 258 13.93 3.44 9.51
CA ALA A 258 14.92 3.94 10.47
C ALA A 258 16.15 3.01 10.60
N GLY A 259 15.98 1.70 10.41
CA GLY A 259 17.07 0.73 10.37
C GLY A 259 17.94 0.76 9.10
N ASN A 260 17.51 1.45 8.04
CA ASN A 260 18.30 1.68 6.85
C ASN A 260 19.14 2.96 6.98
N HIS A 261 20.17 3.07 6.14
CA HIS A 261 21.09 4.21 6.12
C HIS A 261 21.11 4.91 4.75
N PRO A 262 19.98 5.47 4.30
CA PRO A 262 19.96 6.20 3.04
C PRO A 262 20.90 7.40 3.10
N ARG A 263 21.52 7.72 1.97
CA ARG A 263 22.48 8.82 1.87
C ARG A 263 22.12 9.77 0.74
N LEU A 264 21.87 11.03 1.09
CA LEU A 264 21.75 12.12 0.13
C LEU A 264 23.14 12.64 -0.19
N THR A 265 23.49 12.68 -1.47
CA THR A 265 24.78 13.19 -1.97
C THR A 265 24.55 14.22 -3.07
N ILE A 266 25.31 15.31 -3.00
CA ILE A 266 25.32 16.37 -4.01
C ILE A 266 26.77 16.58 -4.45
N THR A 267 27.01 16.44 -5.75
CA THR A 267 28.33 16.55 -6.36
C THR A 267 28.36 17.75 -7.30
N ARG A 268 29.38 18.59 -7.20
CA ARG A 268 29.61 19.68 -8.15
C ARG A 268 30.20 19.12 -9.44
N ASN A 269 29.64 19.51 -10.58
CA ASN A 269 29.98 18.94 -11.88
C ASN A 269 31.31 19.49 -12.43
N SER A 270 31.73 20.69 -12.03
CA SER A 270 32.94 21.34 -12.54
C SER A 270 34.24 20.66 -12.12
N ASP A 271 34.29 20.10 -10.91
CA ASP A 271 35.48 19.50 -10.30
C ASP A 271 35.23 18.10 -9.73
N GLY A 272 33.99 17.62 -9.74
CA GLY A 272 33.59 16.33 -9.16
C GLY A 272 33.59 16.32 -7.63
N ALA A 273 33.70 17.48 -6.98
CA ALA A 273 33.75 17.57 -5.52
C ALA A 273 32.37 17.23 -4.92
N GLN A 274 32.39 16.40 -3.87
CA GLN A 274 31.19 16.10 -3.10
C GLN A 274 30.89 17.26 -2.15
N VAL A 275 29.94 18.12 -2.54
CA VAL A 275 29.53 19.32 -1.80
C VAL A 275 28.76 18.94 -0.54
N LEU A 276 27.92 17.91 -0.62
CA LEU A 276 27.12 17.40 0.49
C LEU A 276 27.13 15.87 0.44
N SER A 277 27.24 15.22 1.60
CA SER A 277 26.87 13.82 1.74
C SER A 277 26.49 13.50 3.18
N ILE A 278 25.21 13.26 3.42
CA ILE A 278 24.61 13.16 4.75
C ILE A 278 23.78 11.88 4.90
N PRO A 279 23.70 11.31 6.12
CA PRO A 279 22.72 10.27 6.43
C PRO A 279 21.31 10.87 6.38
N LEU A 280 20.53 10.52 5.37
CA LEU A 280 19.26 11.18 5.07
C LEU A 280 18.26 11.02 6.21
N ASN A 281 18.04 9.80 6.70
CA ASN A 281 17.06 9.53 7.76
C ASN A 281 17.35 10.34 9.03
N GLU A 282 18.59 10.40 9.49
CA GLU A 282 18.98 11.17 10.67
C GLU A 282 18.60 12.65 10.52
N TYR A 283 18.79 13.21 9.33
CA TYR A 283 18.45 14.61 9.05
C TYR A 283 16.95 14.83 8.90
N LEU A 284 16.22 13.87 8.33
CA LEU A 284 14.75 13.92 8.31
C LEU A 284 14.19 13.82 9.74
N LEU A 285 14.79 13.02 10.62
CA LEU A 285 14.36 12.90 12.01
C LEU A 285 14.64 14.17 12.84
N LEU A 286 15.54 15.06 12.41
CA LEU A 286 15.66 16.39 13.04
C LEU A 286 14.39 17.25 12.87
N LEU A 287 13.51 16.93 11.91
CA LEU A 287 12.19 17.55 11.78
C LEU A 287 11.19 17.11 12.81
N LYS A 288 11.43 15.98 13.47
CA LYS A 288 10.58 15.48 14.54
C LYS A 288 10.70 16.45 15.69
N SER A 289 9.96 17.54 15.57
CA SER A 289 9.97 18.65 16.51
C SER A 289 9.57 18.13 17.89
N ASP A 290 9.83 18.91 18.93
CA ASP A 290 9.34 18.60 20.28
C ASP A 290 7.80 18.41 20.32
N HIS A 291 7.07 18.86 19.28
CA HIS A 291 5.64 18.61 19.15
C HIS A 291 5.28 17.15 18.79
N PHE A 292 6.23 16.37 18.28
CA PHE A 292 6.07 14.96 17.90
C PHE A 292 6.99 14.05 18.72
N ASP A 293 7.44 14.49 19.90
CA ASP A 293 8.38 13.75 20.75
C ASP A 293 7.89 12.35 21.17
N GLU A 294 6.57 12.20 21.40
CA GLU A 294 5.91 10.94 21.71
C GLU A 294 5.78 9.98 20.51
N MET A 295 5.93 10.48 19.28
CA MET A 295 5.84 9.66 18.06
C MET A 295 7.08 8.77 17.92
N GLY A 296 6.94 7.52 17.47
CA GLY A 296 8.12 6.71 17.14
C GLY A 296 8.86 7.24 15.91
N ASP A 297 10.18 7.09 15.83
CA ASP A 297 10.95 7.56 14.67
C ASP A 297 10.49 6.90 13.36
N GLN A 298 10.20 5.59 13.39
CA GLN A 298 9.65 4.89 12.23
C GLN A 298 8.23 5.37 11.89
N GLU A 299 7.39 5.65 12.89
CA GLU A 299 6.05 6.19 12.67
C GLU A 299 6.12 7.56 11.98
N PHE A 300 7.06 8.42 12.39
CA PHE A 300 7.27 9.72 11.77
C PHE A 300 7.68 9.59 10.29
N LEU A 301 8.67 8.72 10.01
CA LEU A 301 9.13 8.45 8.64
C LEU A 301 8.06 7.82 7.74
N ASP A 302 7.08 7.12 8.31
CA ASP A 302 5.99 6.49 7.58
C ASP A 302 4.75 7.41 7.43
N ARG A 303 4.52 8.34 8.35
CA ARG A 303 3.39 9.30 8.29
C ARG A 303 3.68 10.48 7.37
N GLU A 304 4.89 11.04 7.44
CA GLU A 304 5.30 12.10 6.53
C GLU A 304 5.75 11.48 5.20
N SER A 305 5.25 12.04 4.10
CA SER A 305 5.60 11.57 2.75
C SER A 305 6.06 12.68 1.81
N ASN A 306 6.07 13.93 2.29
CA ASN A 306 6.57 15.09 1.58
C ASN A 306 7.61 15.81 2.42
N TRP A 307 8.86 15.73 1.97
CA TRP A 307 10.01 16.27 2.67
C TRP A 307 10.58 17.43 1.88
N SER A 308 10.98 18.50 2.56
CA SER A 308 11.71 19.61 1.96
C SER A 308 12.95 19.91 2.76
N LEU A 309 14.12 19.86 2.12
CA LEU A 309 15.44 20.10 2.70
C LEU A 309 16.09 21.30 1.99
N ILE A 310 16.48 22.33 2.72
CA ILE A 310 17.17 23.51 2.20
C ILE A 310 18.58 23.56 2.78
N PHE A 311 19.58 23.52 1.91
CA PHE A 311 20.99 23.62 2.28
C PHE A 311 21.56 24.95 1.81
N PHE A 312 22.34 25.58 2.68
CA PHE A 312 23.02 26.83 2.37
C PHE A 312 24.47 26.61 1.94
N LEU A 313 24.87 27.28 0.86
CA LEU A 313 26.22 27.23 0.30
C LEU A 313 27.01 28.51 0.62
N ASP A 314 28.34 28.39 0.70
CA ASP A 314 29.28 29.51 0.71
C ASP A 314 29.50 30.07 -0.70
N ASN A 315 30.29 31.15 -0.80
CA ASN A 315 30.62 31.81 -2.07
C ASN A 315 31.40 30.91 -3.04
N ASN A 316 31.98 29.81 -2.57
CA ASN A 316 32.69 28.83 -3.40
C ASN A 316 31.80 27.61 -3.72
N HIS A 317 30.49 27.70 -3.47
CA HIS A 317 29.53 26.61 -3.62
C HIS A 317 29.82 25.38 -2.74
N ASN A 318 30.54 25.55 -1.63
CA ASN A 318 30.70 24.49 -0.63
C ASN A 318 29.55 24.58 0.37
N TRP A 319 29.10 23.43 0.88
CA TRP A 319 28.05 23.43 1.89
C TRP A 319 28.54 24.05 3.20
N ILE A 320 27.78 25.01 3.72
CA ILE A 320 28.00 25.56 5.05
C ILE A 320 27.27 24.66 6.04
N ARG A 321 28.05 23.82 6.74
CA ARG A 321 27.61 22.84 7.75
C ARG A 321 26.85 23.39 8.97
N THR A 322 26.41 24.66 8.98
CA THR A 322 25.84 25.30 10.19
C THR A 322 24.32 25.41 10.20
N HIS A 323 23.65 25.42 9.04
CA HIS A 323 22.20 25.61 8.95
C HIS A 323 21.57 24.74 7.85
N ILE A 324 20.47 24.08 8.18
CA ILE A 324 19.54 23.47 7.23
C ILE A 324 18.15 23.97 7.59
N VAL A 325 17.32 24.28 6.60
CA VAL A 325 15.88 24.41 6.83
C VAL A 325 15.21 23.15 6.36
N VAL A 326 14.41 22.52 7.20
CA VAL A 326 13.63 21.35 6.82
C VAL A 326 12.16 21.65 7.05
N ASN A 327 11.29 21.48 6.05
CA ASN A 327 9.85 21.82 6.09
C ASN A 327 9.54 23.17 6.79
N ASP A 328 10.28 24.23 6.40
CA ASP A 328 10.21 25.60 6.96
C ASP A 328 10.73 25.78 8.41
N TRP A 329 11.29 24.75 9.04
CA TRP A 329 11.95 24.84 10.35
C TRP A 329 13.47 24.98 10.20
N ILE A 330 14.06 26.01 10.82
CA ILE A 330 15.51 26.21 10.83
C ILE A 330 16.15 25.26 11.84
N VAL A 331 16.92 24.30 11.35
CA VAL A 331 17.75 23.39 12.15
C VAL A 331 19.19 23.91 12.15
N ARG A 332 19.69 24.28 13.33
CA ARG A 332 21.12 24.60 13.51
C ARG A 332 21.87 23.31 13.80
N ILE A 333 22.79 22.95 12.90
CA ILE A 333 23.72 21.86 13.14
C ILE A 333 24.84 22.42 14.01
N ASN A 334 24.75 22.18 15.31
CA ASN A 334 25.84 22.46 16.24
C ASN A 334 26.50 21.12 16.60
N ASP A 335 27.30 20.56 15.70
CA ASP A 335 28.23 19.51 16.10
C ASP A 335 29.60 19.71 15.47
N ALA A 336 30.60 19.83 16.35
CA ALA A 336 32.00 20.05 16.02
C ALA A 336 32.76 18.75 15.73
N GLU A 337 32.10 17.59 15.69
CA GLU A 337 32.73 16.29 15.48
C GLU A 337 31.85 15.36 14.64
N LEU A 338 31.94 15.43 13.30
CA LEU A 338 31.58 14.35 12.35
C LEU A 338 32.40 14.42 11.05
#